data_AF-A0A0F9LZL8-F1
#
_entry.id   AF-A0A0F9LZL8-F1
#
_cell.length_a   1.000
_cell.length_b   1.000
_cell.length_c   1.000
_cell.angle_alpha   90.00
_cell.angle_beta   90.00
_cell.angle_gamma   90.00
#
_symmetry.space_group_name_H-M   'P 1'
#
loop_
_entity.id
_entity.type
_entity.pdbx_description
1 polymer ?
#
loop_
_entity_poly.entity_id
_entity_poly.type
_entity_poly.pdbx_seq_one_letter_code
_entity_poly.pdbx_strand_id
1 'polypeptide(L)'
;EYCKKGYGRKDALYKHQRICLHLQIQIENSKDVNEKVIETVDKKVAQVQNVQLLELITQLQQTIAGMQQGGNTINRNNVVLQNMAPITDEDIQDHLEHLTSNFIQEGAKGYADFANSYPFKNRVLCTDKARKKLKYKDADGEVVEDGGGVKLAQKFFQAIAPRNEEIINIEYRALHEKVQQIAKDGTAYRADLTGLLTKASHLQELLIKCQEAARGEENDLTKEFVSHLSKML
;
A
#
# COMPACT_ATOMS: atom_id res chain seq x y z
N GLU A 1 56.08 -41.61 -53.41
CA GLU A 1 57.15 -41.18 -52.48
C GLU A 1 56.53 -40.71 -51.18
N TYR A 2 56.70 -41.46 -50.09
CA TYR A 2 55.94 -41.26 -48.84
C TYR A 2 56.50 -40.13 -47.96
N CYS A 3 57.76 -39.71 -48.11
CA CYS A 3 58.28 -38.52 -47.40
C CYS A 3 59.34 -37.69 -48.16
N LYS A 4 59.44 -37.81 -49.48
CA LYS A 4 60.36 -37.05 -50.38
C LYS A 4 61.85 -36.98 -49.93
N LYS A 5 62.31 -37.85 -49.04
CA LYS A 5 63.71 -37.90 -48.59
C LYS A 5 64.59 -38.58 -49.65
N GLY A 6 65.65 -37.90 -50.09
CA GLY A 6 66.63 -38.43 -51.04
C GLY A 6 67.70 -39.30 -50.36
N TYR A 7 68.08 -40.41 -50.99
CA TYR A 7 69.10 -41.33 -50.47
C TYR A 7 70.15 -41.61 -51.54
N GLY A 8 71.44 -41.51 -51.17
CA GLY A 8 72.56 -41.71 -52.08
C GLY A 8 72.83 -43.18 -52.47
N ARG A 9 72.22 -44.16 -51.79
CA ARG A 9 72.34 -45.59 -52.10
C ARG A 9 70.96 -46.27 -52.18
N LYS A 10 70.78 -47.17 -53.16
CA LYS A 10 69.49 -47.82 -53.45
C LYS A 10 68.99 -48.72 -52.32
N ASP A 11 69.89 -49.40 -51.61
CA ASP A 11 69.59 -50.26 -50.47
C ASP A 11 69.06 -49.47 -49.26
N ALA A 12 69.63 -48.29 -49.01
CA ALA A 12 69.17 -47.37 -47.98
C ALA A 12 67.78 -46.80 -48.31
N LEU A 13 67.53 -46.48 -49.58
CA LEU A 13 66.22 -46.04 -50.06
C LEU A 13 65.14 -47.11 -49.84
N TYR A 14 65.43 -48.37 -50.19
CA TYR A 14 64.47 -49.46 -50.06
C TYR A 14 64.11 -49.76 -48.60
N LYS A 15 65.12 -49.79 -47.71
CA LYS A 15 64.89 -49.95 -46.26
C LYS A 15 64.05 -48.80 -45.70
N HIS A 16 64.33 -47.56 -46.11
CA HIS A 16 63.58 -46.40 -45.70
C HIS A 16 62.13 -46.43 -46.18
N GLN A 17 61.87 -46.76 -47.46
CA GLN A 17 60.52 -46.79 -48.02
C GLN A 17 59.61 -47.77 -47.26
N ARG A 18 60.12 -48.94 -46.87
CA ARG A 18 59.36 -49.91 -46.07
C ARG A 18 58.97 -49.37 -44.70
N ILE A 19 59.90 -48.74 -43.99
CA ILE A 19 59.65 -48.17 -42.66
C ILE A 19 58.74 -46.95 -42.75
N CYS A 20 58.98 -46.08 -43.74
CA CYS A 20 58.19 -44.88 -43.97
C CYS A 20 56.74 -45.19 -44.31
N LEU A 21 56.50 -46.22 -45.13
CA LEU A 21 55.15 -46.69 -45.44
C LEU A 21 54.43 -47.20 -44.18
N HIS A 22 55.11 -48.02 -43.37
CA HIS A 22 54.53 -48.52 -42.12
C HIS A 22 54.19 -47.39 -41.15
N LEU A 23 55.07 -46.41 -41.01
CA LEU A 23 54.85 -45.25 -40.15
C LEU A 23 53.66 -44.41 -40.63
N GLN A 24 53.50 -44.25 -41.94
CA GLN A 24 52.40 -43.48 -42.51
C GLN A 24 51.05 -44.18 -42.33
N ILE A 25 51.00 -45.50 -42.51
CA ILE A 25 49.82 -46.32 -42.21
C ILE A 25 49.45 -46.21 -40.71
N GLN A 26 50.44 -46.24 -39.82
CA GLN A 26 50.20 -46.04 -38.39
C GLN A 26 49.63 -44.66 -38.07
N ILE A 27 50.16 -43.60 -38.69
CA ILE A 27 49.65 -42.23 -38.51
C ILE A 27 48.21 -42.09 -39.02
N GLU A 28 47.88 -42.67 -40.17
CA GLU A 28 46.52 -42.64 -40.72
C GLU A 28 45.53 -43.41 -39.84
N ASN A 29 45.92 -44.60 -39.36
CA ASN A 29 45.11 -45.37 -38.41
C ASN A 29 44.91 -44.63 -37.08
N SER A 30 45.93 -43.95 -36.56
CA SER A 30 45.81 -43.14 -35.33
C SER A 30 44.90 -41.93 -35.52
N LYS A 31 44.82 -41.34 -36.71
CA LYS A 31 43.89 -40.24 -37.01
C LYS A 31 42.43 -40.71 -37.00
N ASP A 32 42.12 -41.82 -37.68
CA ASP A 32 40.78 -42.40 -37.71
C ASP A 32 40.28 -42.80 -36.31
N VAL A 33 41.16 -43.38 -35.48
CA VAL A 33 40.83 -43.72 -34.09
C VAL A 33 40.57 -42.46 -33.25
N ASN A 34 41.42 -41.43 -33.38
CA ASN A 34 41.23 -40.19 -32.64
C ASN A 34 39.93 -39.47 -33.04
N GLU A 35 39.58 -39.46 -34.33
CA GLU A 35 38.34 -38.84 -34.83
C GLU A 35 37.09 -39.54 -34.26
N LYS A 36 37.08 -40.87 -34.23
CA LYS A 36 36.00 -41.67 -33.60
C LYS A 36 35.91 -41.46 -32.09
N VAL A 37 37.05 -41.30 -31.42
CA VAL A 37 37.08 -41.01 -29.97
C VAL A 37 36.53 -39.62 -29.68
N ILE A 38 36.90 -38.60 -30.46
CA ILE A 38 36.37 -37.24 -30.33
C ILE A 38 34.84 -37.24 -30.51
N GLU A 39 34.32 -37.88 -31.56
CA GLU A 39 32.88 -37.97 -31.80
C GLU A 39 32.14 -38.66 -30.64
N THR A 40 32.76 -39.69 -30.05
CA THR A 40 32.18 -40.42 -28.91
C THR A 40 32.21 -39.59 -27.63
N VAL A 41 33.27 -38.82 -27.41
CA VAL A 41 33.39 -37.91 -26.25
C VAL A 41 32.37 -36.77 -26.38
N ASP A 42 32.23 -36.16 -27.56
CA ASP A 42 31.26 -35.09 -27.80
C ASP A 42 29.82 -35.56 -27.54
N LYS A 43 29.46 -36.77 -28.00
CA LYS A 43 28.15 -37.38 -27.72
C LYS A 43 27.92 -37.58 -26.23
N LYS A 44 28.93 -38.05 -25.48
CA LYS A 44 28.85 -38.22 -24.03
C LYS A 44 28.74 -36.89 -23.28
N VAL A 45 29.49 -35.86 -23.70
CA VAL A 45 29.41 -34.51 -23.14
C VAL A 45 28.02 -33.92 -23.35
N ALA A 46 27.47 -34.02 -24.57
CA ALA A 46 26.12 -33.58 -24.87
C ALA A 46 25.06 -34.32 -24.03
N GLN A 47 25.25 -35.62 -23.81
CA GLN A 47 24.34 -36.41 -22.97
C GLN A 47 24.39 -35.98 -21.50
N VAL A 48 25.58 -35.74 -20.95
CA VAL A 48 25.74 -35.24 -19.57
C VAL A 48 25.13 -33.85 -19.40
N GLN A 49 25.35 -32.95 -20.36
CA GLN A 49 24.74 -31.61 -20.35
C GLN A 49 23.21 -31.66 -20.39
N ASN A 50 22.64 -32.54 -21.22
CA ASN A 50 21.18 -32.72 -21.29
C ASN A 50 20.58 -33.23 -19.98
N VAL A 51 21.26 -34.16 -19.29
CA VAL A 51 20.82 -34.63 -17.96
C VAL A 51 20.85 -33.50 -16.93
N GLN A 52 21.92 -32.70 -16.90
CA GLN A 52 22.03 -31.54 -16.00
C GLN A 52 20.96 -30.48 -16.29
N LEU A 53 20.64 -30.23 -17.56
CA LEU A 53 19.56 -29.34 -17.98
C LEU A 53 18.19 -29.83 -17.50
N LEU A 54 17.91 -31.14 -17.63
CA LEU A 54 16.66 -31.73 -17.15
C LEU A 54 16.52 -31.66 -15.63
N GLU A 55 17.62 -31.85 -14.89
CA GLU A 55 17.63 -31.69 -13.43
C GLU A 55 17.36 -30.23 -13.03
N LEU A 56 18.00 -29.26 -13.70
CA LEU A 56 17.77 -27.84 -13.45
C LEU A 56 16.33 -27.43 -13.77
N ILE A 57 15.78 -27.90 -14.89
CA ILE A 57 14.37 -27.67 -15.25
C ILE A 57 13.45 -28.25 -14.18
N THR A 58 13.75 -29.45 -13.68
CA THR A 58 12.96 -30.10 -12.63
C THR A 58 13.02 -29.32 -11.32
N GLN A 59 14.19 -28.83 -10.91
CA GLN A 59 14.36 -27.99 -9.73
C GLN A 59 13.64 -26.64 -9.86
N LEU A 60 13.69 -26.02 -11.04
CA LEU A 60 12.94 -24.79 -11.33
C LEU A 60 11.43 -25.04 -11.27
N GLN A 61 10.94 -26.14 -11.84
CA GLN A 61 9.53 -26.53 -11.78
C GLN A 61 9.07 -26.78 -10.34
N GLN A 62 9.87 -27.46 -9.52
CA GLN A 62 9.59 -27.67 -8.10
C GLN A 62 9.56 -26.34 -7.32
N THR A 63 10.47 -25.41 -7.63
CA THR A 63 10.51 -24.07 -7.04
C THR A 63 9.27 -23.26 -7.43
N ILE A 64 8.88 -23.27 -8.72
CA ILE A 64 7.67 -22.61 -9.22
C ILE A 64 6.41 -23.23 -8.59
N ALA A 65 6.33 -24.56 -8.49
CA ALA A 65 5.22 -25.24 -7.83
C ALA A 65 5.14 -24.89 -6.34
N GLY A 66 6.27 -24.78 -5.64
CA GLY A 66 6.35 -24.29 -4.27
C GLY A 66 5.90 -22.82 -4.13
N MET A 67 6.21 -21.97 -5.10
CA MET A 67 5.74 -20.58 -5.14
C MET A 67 4.23 -20.47 -5.39
N GLN A 68 3.65 -21.35 -6.21
CA GLN A 68 2.21 -21.37 -6.48
C GLN A 68 1.37 -21.90 -5.30
N GLN A 69 1.95 -22.74 -4.44
CA GLN A 69 1.30 -23.31 -3.26
C GLN A 69 1.39 -22.41 -2.00
N GLY A 70 2.18 -21.33 -2.05
CA GLY A 70 2.46 -20.42 -0.93
C GLY A 70 1.79 -19.06 -1.03
N GLY A 71 0.72 -18.91 -1.82
CA GLY A 71 -0.07 -17.70 -1.91
C GLY A 71 -0.92 -17.46 -0.66
N ASN A 72 -0.30 -17.29 0.51
CA ASN A 72 -0.92 -16.48 1.54
C ASN A 72 -1.16 -15.14 0.86
N THR A 73 -2.41 -14.87 0.51
CA THR A 73 -2.84 -13.53 0.15
C THR A 73 -2.59 -12.73 1.42
N ILE A 74 -1.39 -12.16 1.56
CA ILE A 74 -1.09 -11.18 2.58
C ILE A 74 -2.07 -10.06 2.25
N ASN A 75 -3.20 -10.07 2.96
CA ASN A 75 -4.27 -9.13 2.77
C ASN A 75 -3.60 -7.75 2.90
N ARG A 76 -3.49 -7.00 1.80
CA ARG A 76 -2.76 -5.72 1.76
C ARG A 76 -3.22 -4.81 2.89
N ASN A 77 -4.51 -4.91 3.24
CA ASN A 77 -5.13 -4.23 4.38
C ASN A 77 -4.51 -4.62 5.72
N ASN A 78 -4.12 -5.89 5.93
CA ASN A 78 -3.48 -6.35 7.16
C ASN A 78 -2.05 -5.80 7.32
N VAL A 79 -1.29 -5.64 6.23
CA VAL A 79 0.04 -5.01 6.25
C VAL A 79 -0.06 -3.52 6.49
N VAL A 80 -1.03 -2.85 5.86
CA VAL A 80 -1.29 -1.42 6.10
C VAL A 80 -1.69 -1.21 7.56
N LEU A 81 -2.64 -2.00 8.06
CA LEU A 81 -3.13 -1.93 9.44
C LEU A 81 -2.03 -2.16 10.47
N GLN A 82 -1.12 -3.12 10.24
CA GLN A 82 0.02 -3.35 11.14
C GLN A 82 0.95 -2.13 11.28
N ASN A 83 1.08 -1.32 10.23
CA ASN A 83 1.95 -0.14 10.22
C ASN A 83 1.24 1.16 10.66
N MET A 84 -0.09 1.15 10.89
CA MET A 84 -0.80 2.33 11.38
C MET A 84 -0.45 2.62 12.83
N ALA A 85 -0.37 3.91 13.16
CA ALA A 85 -0.29 4.37 14.55
C ALA A 85 -1.66 4.21 15.24
N PRO A 86 -1.68 3.90 16.55
CA PRO A 86 -2.84 4.08 17.43
C PRO A 86 -3.53 5.42 17.27
N ILE A 87 -4.83 5.45 17.57
CA ILE A 87 -5.60 6.68 17.76
C ILE A 87 -5.79 6.86 19.26
N THR A 88 -5.03 7.75 19.87
CA THR A 88 -5.20 8.15 21.27
C THR A 88 -6.03 9.43 21.39
N ASP A 89 -6.48 9.74 22.61
CA ASP A 89 -7.21 10.99 22.84
C ASP A 89 -6.24 12.19 22.77
N GLU A 90 -5.00 12.00 23.19
CA GLU A 90 -3.91 12.99 23.12
C GLU A 90 -3.61 13.37 21.66
N ASP A 91 -3.54 12.39 20.75
CA ASP A 91 -3.33 12.63 19.33
C ASP A 91 -4.45 13.50 18.72
N ILE A 92 -5.68 13.33 19.18
CA ILE A 92 -6.81 14.18 18.74
C ILE A 92 -6.67 15.58 19.34
N GLN A 93 -6.30 15.66 20.62
CA GLN A 93 -6.10 16.92 21.35
C GLN A 93 -5.00 17.79 20.72
N ASP A 94 -3.88 17.19 20.34
CA ASP A 94 -2.74 17.86 19.71
C ASP A 94 -3.08 18.54 18.39
N HIS A 95 -4.23 18.20 17.78
CA HIS A 95 -4.65 18.75 16.49
C HIS A 95 -5.86 19.67 16.59
N LEU A 96 -6.37 19.92 17.80
CA LEU A 96 -7.52 20.81 18.03
C LEU A 96 -7.26 22.26 17.62
N GLU A 97 -5.99 22.69 17.59
CA GLU A 97 -5.62 24.01 17.08
C GLU A 97 -5.99 24.21 15.60
N HIS A 98 -6.06 23.14 14.82
CA HIS A 98 -6.45 23.18 13.41
C HIS A 98 -7.97 23.12 13.21
N LEU A 99 -8.76 22.88 14.27
CA LEU A 99 -10.21 22.96 14.19
C LEU A 99 -10.62 24.43 14.12
N THR A 100 -11.23 24.82 13.01
CA THR A 100 -11.62 26.21 12.71
C THR A 100 -13.13 26.32 12.49
N SER A 101 -13.65 27.54 12.58
CA SER A 101 -15.06 27.86 12.29
C SER A 101 -15.52 27.38 10.91
N ASN A 102 -14.62 27.33 9.92
CA ASN A 102 -14.95 26.83 8.57
C ASN A 102 -15.38 25.35 8.59
N PHE A 103 -14.64 24.49 9.30
CA PHE A 103 -15.01 23.07 9.42
C PHE A 103 -16.36 22.90 10.13
N ILE A 104 -16.62 23.72 11.14
CA ILE A 104 -17.89 23.70 11.89
C ILE A 104 -19.04 24.15 10.99
N GLN A 105 -18.88 25.22 10.22
CA GLN A 105 -19.91 25.73 9.31
C GLN A 105 -20.21 24.77 8.15
N GLU A 106 -19.26 23.94 7.75
CA GLU A 106 -19.48 22.86 6.77
C GLU A 106 -20.15 21.60 7.37
N GLY A 107 -20.40 21.57 8.68
CA GLY A 107 -21.11 20.51 9.37
C GLY A 107 -20.42 19.15 9.27
N ALA A 108 -21.19 18.09 9.02
CA ALA A 108 -20.69 16.72 8.96
C ALA A 108 -19.50 16.53 8.01
N LYS A 109 -19.55 17.18 6.84
CA LYS A 109 -18.47 17.14 5.85
C LYS A 109 -17.20 17.80 6.40
N GLY A 110 -17.32 19.00 6.97
CA GLY A 110 -16.18 19.74 7.52
C GLY A 110 -15.51 19.00 8.67
N TYR A 111 -16.29 18.38 9.57
CA TYR A 111 -15.73 17.51 10.61
C TYR A 111 -14.98 16.31 10.02
N ALA A 112 -15.51 15.68 8.98
CA ALA A 112 -14.85 14.57 8.30
C ALA A 112 -13.55 15.01 7.60
N ASP A 113 -13.56 16.18 6.95
CA ASP A 113 -12.38 16.78 6.32
C ASP A 113 -11.29 17.06 7.36
N PHE A 114 -11.65 17.66 8.50
CA PHE A 114 -10.73 17.88 9.63
C PHE A 114 -10.18 16.55 10.16
N ALA A 115 -11.06 15.60 10.47
CA ALA A 115 -10.67 14.31 11.02
C ALA A 115 -9.67 13.57 10.11
N ASN A 116 -9.97 13.49 8.81
CA ASN A 116 -9.12 12.81 7.82
C ASN A 116 -7.80 13.55 7.56
N SER A 117 -7.80 14.88 7.63
CA SER A 117 -6.61 15.70 7.35
C SER A 117 -5.63 15.75 8.52
N TYR A 118 -6.15 15.63 9.74
CA TYR A 118 -5.38 15.75 10.98
C TYR A 118 -5.45 14.46 11.81
N PRO A 119 -6.32 14.30 12.81
CA PRO A 119 -6.14 13.26 13.84
C PRO A 119 -6.21 11.82 13.28
N PHE A 120 -6.90 11.59 12.16
CA PHE A 120 -7.07 10.26 11.57
C PHE A 120 -6.23 10.03 10.31
N LYS A 121 -5.35 10.98 9.96
CA LYS A 121 -4.53 10.89 8.75
C LYS A 121 -3.66 9.62 8.76
N ASN A 122 -3.94 8.70 7.84
CA ASN A 122 -3.30 7.38 7.74
C ASN A 122 -3.48 6.47 8.97
N ARG A 123 -4.49 6.71 9.82
CA ARG A 123 -4.75 5.94 11.04
C ARG A 123 -6.07 5.16 11.02
N VAL A 124 -6.91 5.38 10.01
CA VAL A 124 -8.20 4.70 9.83
C VAL A 124 -8.25 4.09 8.44
N LEU A 125 -8.80 2.88 8.34
CA LEU A 125 -9.03 2.18 7.09
C LEU A 125 -10.52 1.87 6.91
N CYS A 126 -11.06 2.11 5.72
CA CYS A 126 -12.40 1.64 5.35
C CYS A 126 -12.29 0.33 4.56
N THR A 127 -12.70 -0.79 5.16
CA THR A 127 -12.64 -2.10 4.49
C THR A 127 -13.85 -2.41 3.62
N ASP A 128 -14.97 -1.73 3.86
CA ASP A 128 -16.22 -1.88 3.10
C ASP A 128 -16.97 -0.55 3.13
N LYS A 129 -16.95 0.17 2.01
CA LYS A 129 -17.57 1.50 1.88
C LYS A 129 -19.09 1.44 1.97
N ALA A 130 -19.72 0.39 1.44
CA ALA A 130 -21.18 0.24 1.44
C ALA A 130 -21.72 0.03 2.86
N ARG A 131 -21.00 -0.75 3.66
CA ARG A 131 -21.35 -1.03 5.06
C ARG A 131 -20.63 -0.13 6.07
N LYS A 132 -19.87 0.86 5.60
CA LYS A 132 -19.07 1.78 6.42
C LYS A 132 -18.25 1.03 7.49
N LYS A 133 -17.58 -0.07 7.11
CA LYS A 133 -16.76 -0.88 8.03
C LYS A 133 -15.39 -0.26 8.21
N LEU A 134 -15.20 0.43 9.32
CA LEU A 134 -13.94 1.08 9.66
C LEU A 134 -13.06 0.14 10.51
N LYS A 135 -11.76 0.23 10.29
CA LYS A 135 -10.74 -0.44 11.10
C LYS A 135 -9.66 0.55 11.50
N TYR A 136 -9.28 0.54 12.76
CA TYR A 136 -8.24 1.40 13.32
C TYR A 136 -7.60 0.72 14.53
N LYS A 137 -6.48 1.26 15.02
CA LYS A 137 -5.90 0.83 16.29
C LYS A 137 -6.37 1.74 17.41
N ASP A 138 -6.84 1.18 18.51
CA ASP A 138 -7.12 1.95 19.72
C ASP A 138 -5.82 2.33 20.47
N ALA A 139 -5.96 2.94 21.64
CA ALA A 139 -4.83 3.41 22.44
C ALA A 139 -3.92 2.29 22.94
N ASP A 140 -4.46 1.08 23.13
CA ASP A 140 -3.69 -0.11 23.52
C ASP A 140 -2.97 -0.75 22.33
N GLY A 141 -3.21 -0.24 21.11
CA GLY A 141 -2.67 -0.76 19.86
C GLY A 141 -3.47 -1.92 19.28
N GLU A 142 -4.62 -2.24 19.89
CA GLU A 142 -5.49 -3.33 19.45
C GLU A 142 -6.34 -2.90 18.26
N VAL A 143 -6.57 -3.84 17.35
CA VAL A 143 -7.37 -3.58 16.15
C VAL A 143 -8.84 -3.57 16.51
N VAL A 144 -9.47 -2.40 16.33
CA VAL A 144 -10.91 -2.24 16.47
C VAL A 144 -11.57 -2.34 15.10
N GLU A 145 -12.55 -3.25 14.97
CA GLU A 145 -13.50 -3.25 13.87
C GLU A 145 -14.77 -2.51 14.27
N ASP A 146 -15.02 -1.37 13.63
CA ASP A 146 -16.16 -0.50 13.91
C ASP A 146 -17.13 -0.51 12.73
N GLY A 147 -18.14 -1.38 12.84
CA GLY A 147 -19.21 -1.48 11.85
C GLY A 147 -20.13 -0.26 11.94
N GLY A 148 -20.11 0.58 10.90
CA GLY A 148 -20.90 1.81 10.88
C GLY A 148 -20.19 3.03 11.45
N GLY A 149 -18.96 2.89 11.97
CA GLY A 149 -18.13 4.01 12.42
C GLY A 149 -18.62 4.71 13.70
N VAL A 150 -19.48 4.04 14.49
CA VAL A 150 -20.15 4.66 15.65
C VAL A 150 -19.17 4.94 16.78
N LYS A 151 -18.27 3.99 17.08
CA LYS A 151 -17.29 4.13 18.16
C LYS A 151 -16.27 5.21 17.84
N LEU A 152 -15.78 5.24 16.59
CA LEU A 152 -14.83 6.25 16.14
C LEU A 152 -15.46 7.64 16.13
N ALA A 153 -16.71 7.77 15.66
CA ALA A 153 -17.44 9.03 15.68
C ALA A 153 -17.64 9.53 17.11
N GLN A 154 -18.09 8.67 18.03
CA GLN A 154 -18.25 9.05 19.44
C GLN A 154 -16.92 9.56 20.03
N LYS A 155 -15.84 8.79 19.85
CA LYS A 155 -14.51 9.16 20.34
C LYS A 155 -14.07 10.52 19.80
N PHE A 156 -14.25 10.74 18.50
CA PHE A 156 -13.95 12.00 17.84
C PHE A 156 -14.75 13.18 18.43
N PHE A 157 -16.08 13.07 18.49
CA PHE A 157 -16.94 14.15 18.97
C PHE A 157 -16.75 14.44 20.46
N GLN A 158 -16.41 13.43 21.25
CA GLN A 158 -16.05 13.60 22.66
C GLN A 158 -14.75 14.40 22.81
N ALA A 159 -13.72 14.07 22.03
CA ALA A 159 -12.42 14.74 22.10
C ALA A 159 -12.48 16.20 21.63
N ILE A 160 -13.24 16.51 20.57
CA ILE A 160 -13.34 17.89 20.05
C ILE A 160 -14.34 18.76 20.80
N ALA A 161 -15.21 18.20 21.65
CA ALA A 161 -16.33 18.91 22.26
C ALA A 161 -15.93 20.25 22.92
N PRO A 162 -14.87 20.34 23.76
CA PRO A 162 -14.50 21.59 24.40
C PRO A 162 -14.14 22.70 23.40
N ARG A 163 -13.35 22.36 22.38
CA ARG A 163 -12.92 23.31 21.35
C ARG A 163 -14.07 23.70 20.44
N ASN A 164 -14.93 22.74 20.11
CA ASN A 164 -16.09 22.97 19.27
C ASN A 164 -17.09 23.93 19.93
N GLU A 165 -17.37 23.72 21.22
CA GLU A 165 -18.21 24.60 22.02
C GLU A 165 -17.63 26.01 22.12
N GLU A 166 -16.31 26.13 22.34
CA GLU A 166 -15.62 27.43 22.37
C GLU A 166 -15.85 28.23 21.07
N ILE A 167 -15.59 27.61 19.91
CA ILE A 167 -15.71 28.29 18.62
C ILE A 167 -17.17 28.67 18.34
N ILE A 168 -18.11 27.76 18.58
CA ILE A 168 -19.55 28.02 18.37
C ILE A 168 -20.01 29.17 19.27
N ASN A 169 -19.57 29.22 20.53
CA ASN A 169 -19.92 30.30 21.45
C ASN A 169 -19.34 31.65 21.02
N ILE A 170 -18.12 31.68 20.47
CA ILE A 170 -17.51 32.90 19.91
C ILE A 170 -18.35 33.40 18.73
N GLU A 171 -18.70 32.53 17.79
CA GLU A 171 -19.54 32.88 16.63
C GLU A 171 -20.94 33.35 17.05
N TYR A 172 -21.55 32.68 18.04
CA TYR A 172 -22.86 33.04 18.55
C TYR A 172 -22.84 34.43 19.23
N ARG A 173 -21.80 34.75 20.00
CA ARG A 173 -21.61 36.09 20.60
C ARG A 173 -21.46 37.15 19.51
N ALA A 174 -20.66 36.91 18.47
CA ALA A 174 -20.50 37.84 17.36
C ALA A 174 -21.83 38.10 16.63
N LEU A 175 -22.64 37.06 16.42
CA LEU A 175 -24.00 37.21 15.86
C LEU A 175 -24.90 38.03 16.78
N HIS A 176 -24.86 37.76 18.09
CA HIS A 176 -25.64 38.49 19.07
C HIS A 176 -25.27 39.98 19.11
N GLU A 177 -23.98 40.32 19.15
CA GLU A 177 -23.48 41.69 19.10
C GLU A 177 -23.92 42.40 17.82
N LYS A 178 -23.86 41.72 16.67
CA LYS A 178 -24.33 42.28 15.39
C LYS A 178 -25.82 42.60 15.42
N VAL A 179 -26.65 41.70 15.96
CA VAL A 179 -28.10 41.93 16.12
C VAL A 179 -28.37 43.10 17.08
N GLN A 180 -27.64 43.18 18.21
CA GLN A 180 -27.75 44.29 19.14
C GLN A 180 -27.38 45.62 18.49
N GLN A 181 -26.35 45.65 17.66
CA GLN A 181 -25.91 46.86 16.97
C GLN A 181 -26.95 47.32 15.95
N ILE A 182 -27.53 46.41 15.17
CA ILE A 182 -28.63 46.70 14.24
C ILE A 182 -29.83 47.33 14.98
N ALA A 183 -30.15 46.80 16.17
CA ALA A 183 -31.24 47.32 16.99
C ALA A 183 -30.93 48.73 17.53
N LYS A 184 -29.70 48.96 18.02
CA LYS A 184 -29.24 50.28 18.49
C LYS A 184 -29.25 51.33 17.38
N ASP A 185 -28.82 50.94 16.19
CA ASP A 185 -28.71 51.86 15.04
C ASP A 185 -30.06 52.10 14.34
N GLY A 186 -31.13 51.37 14.73
CA GLY A 186 -32.44 51.47 14.09
C GLY A 186 -32.44 51.01 12.63
N THR A 187 -31.49 50.18 12.22
CA THR A 187 -31.27 49.76 10.83
C THR A 187 -31.90 48.41 10.47
N ALA A 188 -32.74 47.86 11.35
CA ALA A 188 -33.39 46.56 11.21
C ALA A 188 -34.10 46.35 9.85
N TYR A 189 -34.73 47.40 9.31
CA TYR A 189 -35.46 47.36 8.03
C TYR A 189 -34.58 47.13 6.79
N ARG A 190 -33.25 47.28 6.91
CA ARG A 190 -32.26 47.00 5.85
C ARG A 190 -31.36 45.82 6.17
N ALA A 191 -31.43 45.29 7.38
CA ALA A 191 -30.58 44.19 7.81
C ALA A 191 -31.22 42.83 7.52
N ASP A 192 -30.40 41.84 7.17
CA ASP A 192 -30.84 40.46 7.03
C ASP A 192 -30.97 39.76 8.40
N LEU A 193 -31.96 40.18 9.19
CA LEU A 193 -32.23 39.60 10.51
C LEU A 193 -32.59 38.12 10.42
N THR A 194 -33.33 37.73 9.38
CA THR A 194 -33.71 36.33 9.16
C THR A 194 -32.47 35.48 8.95
N GLY A 195 -31.55 35.87 8.06
CA GLY A 195 -30.30 35.13 7.84
C GLY A 195 -29.42 35.04 9.08
N LEU A 196 -29.34 36.11 9.88
CA LEU A 196 -28.61 36.09 11.16
C LEU A 196 -29.21 35.11 12.17
N LEU A 197 -30.54 35.11 12.31
CA LEU A 197 -31.25 34.18 13.20
C LEU A 197 -31.13 32.74 12.70
N THR A 198 -31.28 32.50 11.39
CA THR A 198 -31.07 31.17 10.80
C THR A 198 -29.66 30.65 11.05
N LYS A 199 -28.63 31.49 10.91
CA LYS A 199 -27.25 31.10 11.22
C LYS A 199 -27.08 30.77 12.70
N ALA A 200 -27.66 31.56 13.59
CA ALA A 200 -27.60 31.32 15.04
C ALA A 200 -28.30 30.00 15.43
N SER A 201 -29.49 29.74 14.89
CA SER A 201 -30.22 28.48 15.10
C SER A 201 -29.45 27.28 14.57
N HIS A 202 -28.83 27.39 13.39
CA HIS A 202 -28.03 26.31 12.82
C HIS A 202 -26.82 25.97 13.68
N LEU A 203 -26.11 26.97 14.22
CA LEU A 203 -24.98 26.76 15.13
C LEU A 203 -25.41 26.06 16.43
N GLN A 204 -26.57 26.43 16.99
CA GLN A 204 -27.11 25.78 18.19
C GLN A 204 -27.52 24.33 17.91
N GLU A 205 -28.22 24.08 16.80
CA GLU A 205 -28.59 22.72 16.39
C GLU A 205 -27.36 21.84 16.19
N LEU A 206 -26.32 22.38 15.56
CA LEU A 206 -25.06 21.68 15.36
C LEU A 206 -24.37 21.36 16.69
N LEU A 207 -24.35 22.31 17.63
CA LEU A 207 -23.79 22.08 18.97
C LEU A 207 -24.51 20.95 19.70
N ILE A 208 -25.85 20.93 19.67
CA ILE A 208 -26.66 19.87 20.27
C ILE A 208 -26.31 18.52 19.63
N LYS A 209 -26.28 18.45 18.29
CA LYS A 209 -25.92 17.22 17.56
C LYS A 209 -24.50 16.74 17.89
N CYS A 210 -23.54 17.64 18.07
CA CYS A 210 -22.19 17.28 18.51
C CYS A 210 -22.18 16.73 19.95
N GLN A 211 -22.99 17.30 20.86
CA GLN A 211 -23.10 16.83 22.24
C GLN A 211 -23.75 15.43 22.33
N GLU A 212 -24.82 15.21 21.57
CA GLU A 212 -25.44 13.89 21.38
C GLU A 212 -24.41 12.87 20.85
N ALA A 213 -23.68 13.25 19.80
CA ALA A 213 -22.63 12.41 19.22
C ALA A 213 -21.53 12.05 20.23
N ALA A 214 -21.09 13.00 21.04
CA ALA A 214 -20.10 12.78 22.10
C ALA A 214 -20.60 11.80 23.18
N ARG A 215 -21.92 11.74 23.44
CA ARG A 215 -22.55 10.76 24.34
C ARG A 215 -22.75 9.39 23.70
N GLY A 216 -22.46 9.25 22.40
CA GLY A 216 -22.69 8.03 21.63
C GLY A 216 -24.14 7.88 21.17
N GLU A 217 -24.94 8.96 21.20
CA GLU A 217 -26.29 8.97 20.67
C GLU A 217 -26.24 9.02 19.13
N GLU A 218 -27.09 8.22 18.48
CA GLU A 218 -27.13 8.17 17.03
C GLU A 218 -27.97 9.33 16.48
N ASN A 219 -27.37 10.16 15.63
CA ASN A 219 -28.05 11.26 14.97
C ASN A 219 -27.57 11.40 13.52
N ASP A 220 -28.21 12.29 12.76
CA ASP A 220 -27.88 12.44 11.34
C ASP A 220 -26.47 13.00 11.12
N LEU A 221 -25.95 13.80 12.07
CA LEU A 221 -24.59 14.34 12.01
C LEU A 221 -23.55 13.21 12.01
N THR A 222 -23.67 12.23 12.92
CA THR A 222 -22.72 11.10 12.98
C THR A 222 -22.83 10.20 11.75
N LYS A 223 -24.04 9.94 11.26
CA LYS A 223 -24.27 9.14 10.04
C LYS A 223 -23.63 9.78 8.80
N GLU A 224 -23.79 11.09 8.66
CA GLU A 224 -23.21 11.87 7.56
C GLU A 224 -21.69 12.00 7.72
N PHE A 225 -21.20 12.26 8.92
CA PHE A 225 -19.76 12.32 9.23
C PHE A 225 -19.06 11.03 8.79
N VAL A 226 -19.56 9.86 9.22
CA VAL A 226 -18.98 8.57 8.82
C VAL A 226 -19.12 8.34 7.32
N SER A 227 -20.21 8.81 6.70
CA SER A 227 -20.41 8.72 5.24
C SER A 227 -19.35 9.51 4.48
N HIS A 228 -19.07 10.75 4.91
CA HIS A 228 -18.03 11.59 4.31
C HIS A 228 -16.63 11.01 4.56
N LEU A 229 -16.34 10.62 5.81
CA LEU A 229 -15.05 10.03 6.16
C LEU A 229 -14.77 8.76 5.35
N SER A 230 -15.74 7.85 5.24
CA SER A 230 -15.59 6.60 4.48
C SER A 230 -15.36 6.82 2.97
N LYS A 231 -15.78 7.96 2.42
CA LYS A 231 -15.53 8.30 1.01
C LYS A 231 -14.10 8.80 0.80
N MET A 232 -13.50 9.43 1.81
CA MET A 232 -12.14 9.97 1.78
C MET A 232 -11.06 8.91 2.02
N LEU A 233 -11.40 7.86 2.76
CA LEU A 233 -10.56 6.67 3.00
C LEU A 233 -10.55 5.72 1.78
#